data_AF-A0A7X9HA75-F1
#
_entry.id   AF-A0A7X9HA75-F1
#
_cell.length_a   1.000
_cell.length_b   1.000
_cell.length_c   1.000
_cell.angle_alpha   90.00
_cell.angle_beta   90.00
_cell.angle_gamma   90.00
#
_symmetry.space_group_name_H-M   'P 1'
#
loop_
_entity.id
_entity.type
_entity.pdbx_description
1 polymer ?
#
loop_
_entity_poly.entity_id
_entity_poly.type
_entity_poly.pdbx_seq_one_letter_code
_entity_poly.pdbx_strand_id
1 'polypeptide(L)'
;EQGEQGNPGQDGDANLTISEEGGVVTIVYKGVTYTLPKYVTKMTFTTSKAIGEKVKLQIFSEGTDPADIWIDLNNNGVNDDGEALTEFYSDIEYTLGSQTVTIYGKVNKLSCRNNQLTSLDVSQNTALEELDCFYNQLTSLDLSQNTALEWLDCATNQLTSLDVSNNTKLYHLDCFHNQLTSLDVSQNTALLWFTCPDNQLTSLDLSNNTKLQVFDCSYNQLTSLDLSKNAELESLHCYHNQLTSLDVSHNTELESLNCYDNKISGGNMTALVNSLPDRTGKKAGDFRVIAVGSGDEQNAINATQAVKAKSKNWSVLDYKDNPYTP
;
A
#
# COMPACT_ATOMS: atom_id res chain seq x y z
N GLU A 1 40.16 11.30 12.87
CA GLU A 1 40.12 11.23 14.33
C GLU A 1 38.69 11.53 14.76
N GLN A 2 38.07 10.65 15.56
CA GLN A 2 36.76 10.94 16.15
C GLN A 2 36.97 12.02 17.22
N GLY A 3 36.43 13.22 17.00
CA GLY A 3 36.40 14.28 18.00
C GLY A 3 35.43 13.93 19.12
N GLU A 4 35.79 14.24 20.35
CA GLU A 4 34.96 14.02 21.54
C GLU A 4 33.64 14.81 21.47
N GLN A 5 32.57 14.22 22.00
CA GLN A 5 31.24 14.83 22.09
C GLN A 5 31.24 15.95 23.14
N GLY A 6 31.14 17.21 22.69
CA GLY A 6 30.99 18.37 23.57
C GLY A 6 29.59 18.44 24.19
N ASN A 7 29.51 18.87 25.46
CA ASN A 7 28.24 19.05 26.17
C ASN A 7 27.40 20.17 25.53
N PRO A 8 26.09 19.97 25.29
CA PRO A 8 25.22 21.04 24.80
C PRO A 8 25.04 22.15 25.85
N GLY A 9 25.27 23.41 25.45
CA GLY A 9 24.76 24.58 26.17
C GLY A 9 25.58 25.11 27.36
N GLN A 10 26.86 25.42 27.14
CA GLN A 10 27.50 26.50 27.91
C GLN A 10 27.84 27.66 26.97
N ASP A 11 27.10 28.77 27.13
CA ASP A 11 27.34 30.05 26.48
C ASP A 11 28.80 30.49 26.68
N GLY A 12 29.53 30.73 25.58
CA GLY A 12 30.81 31.44 25.67
C GLY A 12 31.83 31.30 24.54
N ASP A 13 31.76 30.33 23.64
CA ASP A 13 32.77 30.24 22.58
C ASP A 13 32.33 31.06 21.35
N ALA A 14 32.73 32.34 21.32
CA ALA A 14 32.48 33.31 20.23
C ALA A 14 33.08 32.93 18.86
N ASN A 15 33.51 31.67 18.72
CA ASN A 15 34.28 31.14 17.61
C ASN A 15 33.58 29.97 16.91
N LEU A 16 32.35 29.61 17.27
CA LEU A 16 31.53 28.63 16.53
C LEU A 16 30.28 29.30 15.97
N THR A 17 30.16 29.37 14.64
CA THR A 17 28.91 29.73 13.96
C THR A 17 28.51 28.63 13.00
N ILE A 18 27.24 28.22 13.04
CA ILE A 18 26.63 27.31 12.08
C ILE A 18 25.59 28.11 11.30
N SER A 19 25.72 28.14 9.98
CA SER A 19 24.73 28.75 9.09
C SER A 19 24.38 27.81 7.96
N GLU A 20 23.13 27.88 7.51
CA GLU A 20 22.60 27.06 6.41
C GLU A 20 22.15 27.98 5.28
N GLU A 21 22.71 27.77 4.09
CA GLU A 21 22.34 28.53 2.89
C GLU A 21 22.60 27.66 1.66
N GLY A 22 21.62 27.57 0.74
CA GLY A 22 21.80 26.95 -0.58
C GLY A 22 22.34 25.51 -0.56
N GLY A 23 21.82 24.65 0.33
CA GLY A 23 22.24 23.24 0.41
C GLY A 23 23.62 23.01 1.02
N VAL A 24 24.22 24.02 1.66
CA VAL A 24 25.50 23.92 2.36
C VAL A 24 25.31 24.28 3.82
N VAL A 25 25.81 23.40 4.70
CA VAL A 25 26.00 23.71 6.11
C VAL A 25 27.40 24.28 6.25
N THR A 26 27.48 25.55 6.63
CA THR A 26 28.75 26.23 6.89
C THR A 26 28.99 26.25 8.39
N ILE A 27 30.07 25.62 8.83
CA ILE A 27 30.54 25.61 10.21
C ILE A 27 31.82 26.44 10.24
N VAL A 28 31.80 27.58 10.93
CA VAL A 28 33.03 28.34 11.19
C VAL A 28 33.46 28.02 12.61
N TYR A 29 34.63 27.39 12.78
CA TYR A 29 35.23 27.10 14.08
C TYR A 29 36.64 27.68 14.16
N LYS A 30 36.89 28.58 15.13
CA LYS A 30 38.19 29.27 15.34
C LYS A 30 38.72 29.96 14.06
N GLY A 31 37.82 30.55 13.27
CA GLY A 31 38.17 31.20 11.99
C GLY A 31 38.46 30.23 10.84
N VAL A 32 38.30 28.93 11.05
CA VAL A 32 38.36 27.91 9.99
C VAL A 32 36.95 27.60 9.53
N THR A 33 36.70 27.76 8.24
CA THR A 33 35.43 27.42 7.62
C THR A 33 35.44 25.98 7.14
N TYR A 34 34.48 25.20 7.63
CA TYR A 34 34.14 23.87 7.16
C TYR A 34 32.82 23.97 6.42
N THR A 35 32.77 23.50 5.18
CA THR A 35 31.53 23.36 4.44
C THR A 35 31.20 21.89 4.33
N LEU A 36 29.97 21.55 4.69
CA LEU A 36 29.42 20.22 4.50
C LEU A 36 28.24 20.37 3.54
N PRO A 37 28.05 19.43 2.60
CA PRO A 37 26.76 19.34 1.92
C PRO A 37 25.69 19.20 3.02
N LYS A 38 24.66 20.04 2.99
CA LYS A 38 23.42 19.77 3.73
C LYS A 38 23.02 18.35 3.34
N TYR A 39 22.67 17.50 4.30
CA TYR A 39 22.11 16.19 3.96
C TYR A 39 20.83 16.46 3.17
N VAL A 40 20.94 16.39 1.85
CA VAL A 40 19.78 16.59 0.99
C VAL A 40 19.12 15.24 0.89
N THR A 41 18.15 15.02 1.77
CA THR A 41 17.17 13.96 1.63
C THR A 41 16.74 13.91 0.17
N LYS A 42 16.80 12.73 -0.45
CA LYS A 42 16.46 12.58 -1.86
C LYS A 42 15.80 11.24 -2.12
N MET A 43 15.03 11.20 -3.18
CA MET A 43 14.54 9.99 -3.81
C MET A 43 14.95 10.00 -5.27
N THR A 44 15.06 8.82 -5.85
CA THR A 44 15.40 8.65 -7.26
C THR A 44 14.45 7.64 -7.87
N PHE A 45 13.98 7.90 -9.09
CA PHE A 45 13.29 6.90 -9.89
C PHE A 45 13.92 6.78 -11.27
N THR A 46 13.76 5.62 -11.89
CA THR A 46 14.14 5.38 -13.29
C THR A 46 12.92 4.90 -14.05
N THR A 47 12.73 5.38 -15.27
CA THR A 47 11.60 5.04 -16.16
C THR A 47 12.09 4.50 -17.50
N SER A 48 11.28 3.63 -18.13
CA SER A 48 11.52 3.18 -19.51
C SER A 48 11.12 4.21 -20.57
N LYS A 49 10.46 5.32 -20.18
CA LYS A 49 10.11 6.42 -21.08
C LYS A 49 11.36 7.02 -21.74
N ALA A 50 11.19 7.55 -22.95
CA ALA A 50 12.26 8.24 -23.67
C ALA A 50 12.48 9.66 -23.11
N ILE A 51 13.71 10.16 -23.25
CA ILE A 51 14.02 11.58 -23.00
C ILE A 51 13.10 12.44 -23.88
N GLY A 52 12.53 13.51 -23.31
CA GLY A 52 11.53 14.37 -23.94
C GLY A 52 10.08 13.91 -23.75
N GLU A 53 9.84 12.68 -23.28
CA GLU A 53 8.50 12.28 -22.80
C GLU A 53 8.23 12.85 -21.40
N LYS A 54 6.97 12.75 -20.98
CA LYS A 54 6.52 13.27 -19.70
C LYS A 54 6.28 12.18 -18.66
N VAL A 55 6.59 12.52 -17.42
CA VAL A 55 6.12 11.82 -16.21
C VAL A 55 5.16 12.72 -15.45
N LYS A 56 4.21 12.12 -14.73
CA LYS A 56 3.26 12.83 -13.88
C LYS A 56 3.51 12.50 -12.42
N LEU A 57 3.75 13.51 -11.60
CA LEU A 57 4.04 13.34 -10.18
C LEU A 57 3.12 14.23 -9.35
N GLN A 58 2.72 13.72 -8.18
CA GLN A 58 2.16 14.52 -7.10
C GLN A 58 3.14 14.44 -5.93
N ILE A 59 3.62 15.59 -5.47
CA ILE A 59 4.61 15.68 -4.40
C ILE A 59 4.01 16.55 -3.29
N PHE A 60 4.19 16.10 -2.05
CA PHE A 60 3.77 16.83 -0.87
C PHE A 60 4.84 16.78 0.21
N SER A 61 5.03 17.92 0.87
CA SER A 61 5.97 18.08 1.96
C SER A 61 5.39 19.00 3.02
N GLU A 62 5.28 18.52 4.25
CA GLU A 62 4.88 19.34 5.39
C GLU A 62 6.10 19.91 6.11
N GLY A 63 6.01 21.20 6.44
CA GLY A 63 6.98 21.87 7.31
C GLY A 63 8.38 22.04 6.70
N THR A 64 8.53 21.79 5.40
CA THR A 64 9.74 22.08 4.62
C THR A 64 9.51 23.39 3.87
N ASP A 65 10.54 24.23 3.78
CA ASP A 65 10.50 25.38 2.87
C ASP A 65 10.41 24.87 1.42
N PRO A 66 9.40 25.27 0.63
CA PRO A 66 9.32 24.93 -0.79
C PRO A 66 10.62 25.16 -1.57
N ALA A 67 11.44 26.13 -1.16
CA ALA A 67 12.73 26.41 -1.79
C ALA A 67 13.78 25.29 -1.61
N ASP A 68 13.61 24.41 -0.61
CA ASP A 68 14.51 23.28 -0.34
C ASP A 68 14.14 22.01 -1.13
N ILE A 69 13.05 22.04 -1.92
CA ILE A 69 12.56 20.89 -2.69
C ILE A 69 12.57 21.20 -4.18
N TRP A 70 13.22 20.35 -4.95
CA TRP A 70 13.35 20.51 -6.40
C TRP A 70 13.56 19.16 -7.09
N ILE A 71 13.28 19.12 -8.39
CA ILE A 71 13.31 17.91 -9.21
C ILE A 71 14.37 18.02 -10.30
N ASP A 72 15.39 17.19 -10.20
CA ASP A 72 16.50 17.10 -11.15
C ASP A 72 16.09 16.22 -12.34
N LEU A 73 15.54 16.87 -13.37
CA LEU A 73 14.93 16.21 -14.53
C LEU A 73 15.96 15.69 -15.52
N ASN A 74 17.17 16.25 -15.48
CA ASN A 74 18.28 15.85 -16.34
C ASN A 74 19.37 15.05 -15.59
N ASN A 75 19.22 14.88 -14.27
CA ASN A 75 20.08 14.14 -13.36
C ASN A 75 21.54 14.66 -13.34
N ASN A 76 21.71 15.98 -13.40
CA ASN A 76 23.02 16.64 -13.34
C ASN A 76 23.41 17.10 -11.92
N GLY A 77 22.52 16.98 -10.94
CA GLY A 77 22.73 17.40 -9.56
C GLY A 77 22.69 18.91 -9.32
N VAL A 78 22.15 19.69 -10.26
CA VAL A 78 22.05 21.16 -10.23
C VAL A 78 20.59 21.55 -10.40
N ASN A 79 20.08 22.45 -9.57
CA ASN A 79 18.72 22.99 -9.71
C ASN A 79 18.70 23.98 -10.88
N ASP A 80 18.31 23.51 -12.06
CA ASP A 80 18.22 24.33 -13.28
C ASP A 80 16.90 25.12 -13.35
N ASP A 81 16.84 26.13 -14.25
CA ASP A 81 15.61 26.88 -14.50
C ASP A 81 14.48 25.92 -14.96
N GLY A 82 13.40 25.84 -14.17
CA GLY A 82 12.26 24.95 -14.42
C GLY A 82 12.23 23.67 -13.59
N GLU A 83 13.23 23.43 -12.74
CA GLU A 83 13.32 22.27 -11.85
C GLU A 83 12.85 22.55 -10.42
N ALA A 84 12.58 23.82 -10.10
CA ALA A 84 11.95 24.19 -8.84
C ALA A 84 10.49 23.68 -8.78
N LEU A 85 10.11 23.03 -7.67
CA LEU A 85 8.73 22.64 -7.42
C LEU A 85 7.94 23.86 -6.94
N THR A 86 7.08 24.38 -7.80
CA THR A 86 6.27 25.58 -7.52
C THR A 86 4.82 25.27 -7.18
N GLU A 87 4.37 24.06 -7.46
CA GLU A 87 3.05 23.54 -7.11
C GLU A 87 3.21 22.24 -6.32
N PHE A 88 2.38 22.10 -5.29
CA PHE A 88 2.27 20.88 -4.48
C PHE A 88 0.81 20.44 -4.56
N TYR A 89 0.52 19.20 -4.14
CA TYR A 89 -0.85 18.67 -4.05
C TYR A 89 -1.59 18.51 -5.39
N SER A 90 -0.99 18.87 -6.53
CA SER A 90 -1.54 18.68 -7.88
C SER A 90 -0.74 17.63 -8.66
N ASP A 91 -1.40 16.99 -9.62
CA ASP A 91 -0.73 16.17 -10.64
C ASP A 91 0.03 17.08 -11.61
N ILE A 92 1.36 17.07 -11.57
CA ILE A 92 2.21 17.92 -12.41
C ILE A 92 2.96 17.06 -13.42
N GLU A 93 2.96 17.50 -14.68
CA GLU A 93 3.72 16.84 -15.75
C GLU A 93 5.12 17.45 -15.90
N TYR A 94 6.14 16.60 -15.85
CA TYR A 94 7.53 16.99 -16.05
C TYR A 94 8.09 16.32 -17.30
N THR A 95 8.76 17.11 -18.15
CA THR A 95 9.46 16.60 -19.34
C THR A 95 10.82 16.05 -18.92
N LEU A 96 11.10 14.80 -19.28
CA LEU A 96 12.33 14.11 -18.91
C LEU A 96 13.53 14.68 -19.70
N GLY A 97 14.57 15.13 -18.98
CA GLY A 97 15.91 15.36 -19.53
C GLY A 97 16.80 14.11 -19.43
N SER A 98 16.44 13.18 -18.55
CA SER A 98 17.10 11.89 -18.28
C SER A 98 16.05 10.83 -17.94
N GLN A 99 16.39 9.55 -18.13
CA GLN A 99 15.52 8.43 -17.71
C GLN A 99 15.56 8.17 -16.20
N THR A 100 16.63 8.64 -15.55
CA THR A 100 16.72 8.67 -14.08
C THR A 100 16.50 10.09 -13.63
N VAL A 101 15.62 10.30 -12.65
CA VAL A 101 15.26 11.61 -12.11
C VAL A 101 15.41 11.54 -10.60
N THR A 102 15.96 12.60 -10.02
CA THR A 102 16.15 12.71 -8.57
C THR A 102 15.30 13.86 -8.04
N ILE A 103 14.52 13.61 -6.99
CA ILE A 103 13.84 14.67 -6.25
C ILE A 103 14.63 14.89 -4.97
N TYR A 104 15.08 16.13 -4.79
CA TYR A 104 15.78 16.58 -3.60
C TYR A 104 14.78 17.26 -2.66
N GLY A 105 14.97 17.07 -1.36
CA GLY A 105 14.14 17.60 -0.31
C GLY A 105 13.36 16.52 0.46
N LYS A 106 12.86 16.91 1.63
CA LYS A 106 11.98 16.05 2.43
C LYS A 106 10.61 15.98 1.76
N VAL A 107 10.08 14.78 1.58
CA VAL A 107 8.77 14.50 0.99
C VAL A 107 8.00 13.61 1.96
N ASN A 108 6.76 13.98 2.27
CA ASN A 108 5.84 13.21 3.12
C ASN A 108 4.91 12.32 2.29
N LYS A 109 4.51 12.76 1.09
CA LYS A 109 3.68 11.95 0.19
C LYS A 109 4.17 12.06 -1.25
N LEU A 110 4.21 10.93 -1.93
CA LEU A 110 4.60 10.83 -3.33
C LEU A 110 3.56 9.99 -4.08
N SER A 111 2.95 10.55 -5.11
CA SER A 111 2.36 9.77 -6.20
C SER A 111 3.24 9.87 -7.43
N CYS A 112 3.65 8.70 -7.93
CA CYS A 112 4.43 8.52 -9.15
C CYS A 112 3.77 7.47 -10.07
N ARG A 113 2.44 7.36 -9.98
CA ARG A 113 1.62 6.41 -10.73
C ARG A 113 1.74 6.56 -12.24
N ASN A 114 1.58 5.45 -12.97
CA ASN A 114 1.49 5.42 -14.44
C ASN A 114 2.67 6.10 -15.16
N ASN A 115 3.89 5.83 -14.71
CA ASN A 115 5.10 6.44 -15.26
C ASN A 115 6.07 5.45 -15.89
N GLN A 116 5.69 4.18 -16.01
CA GLN A 116 6.57 3.11 -16.50
C GLN A 116 7.89 3.04 -15.71
N LEU A 117 7.82 3.27 -14.40
CA LEU A 117 8.99 3.21 -13.53
C LEU A 117 9.52 1.78 -13.48
N THR A 118 10.81 1.61 -13.72
CA THR A 118 11.53 0.33 -13.60
C THR A 118 12.26 0.22 -12.26
N SER A 119 12.56 1.34 -11.61
CA SER A 119 13.07 1.39 -10.23
C SER A 119 12.61 2.64 -9.50
N LEU A 120 12.49 2.52 -8.17
CA LEU A 120 12.15 3.59 -7.26
C LEU A 120 12.97 3.40 -5.97
N ASP A 121 13.74 4.43 -5.60
CA ASP A 121 14.48 4.51 -4.35
C ASP A 121 13.96 5.69 -3.54
N VAL A 122 13.27 5.38 -2.43
CA VAL A 122 12.74 6.34 -1.45
C VAL A 122 13.41 6.20 -0.09
N SER A 123 14.54 5.49 -0.02
CA SER A 123 15.17 5.07 1.24
C SER A 123 15.63 6.23 2.13
N GLN A 124 15.94 7.40 1.57
CA GLN A 124 16.31 8.58 2.35
C GLN A 124 15.11 9.44 2.79
N ASN A 125 13.91 9.16 2.26
CA ASN A 125 12.68 9.84 2.66
C ASN A 125 12.02 9.09 3.83
N THR A 126 12.72 9.04 4.97
CA THR A 126 12.27 8.32 6.17
C THR A 126 10.98 8.87 6.79
N ALA A 127 10.61 10.12 6.44
CA ALA A 127 9.36 10.77 6.82
C ALA A 127 8.21 10.55 5.81
N LEU A 128 8.38 9.67 4.80
CA LEU A 128 7.33 9.34 3.84
C LEU A 128 6.20 8.58 4.54
N GLU A 129 5.00 9.14 4.47
CA GLU A 129 3.75 8.66 5.07
C GLU A 129 2.85 7.99 4.02
N GLU A 130 2.83 8.49 2.79
CA GLU A 130 2.06 7.89 1.70
C GLU A 130 2.91 7.70 0.44
N LEU A 131 2.82 6.51 -0.14
CA LEU A 131 3.45 6.19 -1.42
C LEU A 131 2.44 5.55 -2.37
N ASP A 132 2.18 6.24 -3.47
CA ASP A 132 1.46 5.71 -4.63
C ASP A 132 2.46 5.52 -5.78
N CYS A 133 2.78 4.26 -6.07
CA CYS A 133 3.55 3.85 -7.24
C CYS A 133 2.73 2.92 -8.16
N PHE A 134 1.40 3.06 -8.14
CA PHE A 134 0.46 2.30 -8.96
C PHE A 134 0.82 2.31 -10.45
N TYR A 135 0.62 1.19 -11.14
CA TYR A 135 0.75 1.07 -12.60
C TYR A 135 2.15 1.45 -13.10
N ASN A 136 3.15 0.69 -12.66
CA ASN A 136 4.54 0.84 -13.08
C ASN A 136 5.12 -0.54 -13.49
N GLN A 137 6.44 -0.64 -13.59
CA GLN A 137 7.15 -1.86 -13.99
C GLN A 137 8.17 -2.27 -12.91
N LEU A 138 7.89 -1.95 -11.64
CA LEU A 138 8.78 -2.23 -10.54
C LEU A 138 8.86 -3.75 -10.31
N THR A 139 10.07 -4.29 -10.26
CA THR A 139 10.33 -5.70 -9.92
C THR A 139 10.73 -5.89 -8.46
N SER A 140 11.13 -4.80 -7.80
CA SER A 140 11.46 -4.71 -6.37
C SER A 140 11.10 -3.34 -5.83
N LEU A 141 10.76 -3.27 -4.54
CA LEU A 141 10.48 -2.03 -3.83
C LEU A 141 11.00 -2.17 -2.39
N ASP A 142 12.03 -1.39 -2.03
CA ASP A 142 12.59 -1.36 -0.68
C ASP A 142 11.97 -0.21 0.11
N LEU A 143 11.24 -0.55 1.17
CA LEU A 143 10.58 0.39 2.08
C LEU A 143 11.12 0.29 3.51
N SER A 144 12.27 -0.38 3.69
CA SER A 144 12.83 -0.71 5.00
C SER A 144 13.14 0.52 5.87
N GLN A 145 13.41 1.68 5.24
CA GLN A 145 13.71 2.95 5.91
C GLN A 145 12.47 3.84 6.10
N ASN A 146 11.37 3.56 5.40
CA ASN A 146 10.14 4.36 5.40
C ASN A 146 9.23 3.96 6.56
N THR A 147 9.77 3.98 7.78
CA THR A 147 9.06 3.55 9.00
C THR A 147 7.85 4.42 9.38
N ALA A 148 7.74 5.61 8.77
CA ALA A 148 6.58 6.49 8.90
C ALA A 148 5.41 6.13 7.97
N LEU A 149 5.58 5.19 7.04
CA LEU A 149 4.59 4.89 6.00
C LEU A 149 3.28 4.34 6.59
N GLU A 150 2.17 4.98 6.23
CA GLU A 150 0.80 4.70 6.69
C GLU A 150 -0.10 4.20 5.55
N TRP A 151 0.19 4.62 4.31
CA TRP A 151 -0.56 4.25 3.11
C TRP A 151 0.40 3.84 1.99
N LEU A 152 0.18 2.65 1.42
CA LEU A 152 0.95 2.14 0.28
C LEU A 152 0.02 1.61 -0.79
N ASP A 153 0.15 2.14 -2.01
CA ASP A 153 -0.35 1.52 -3.24
C ASP A 153 0.83 1.23 -4.16
N CYS A 154 1.09 -0.06 -4.33
CA CYS A 154 2.08 -0.60 -5.24
C CYS A 154 1.43 -1.54 -6.28
N ALA A 155 0.13 -1.39 -6.49
CA ALA A 155 -0.64 -2.25 -7.37
C ALA A 155 -0.25 -2.08 -8.85
N THR A 156 -0.49 -3.12 -9.64
CA THR A 156 -0.11 -3.20 -11.06
C THR A 156 1.37 -2.93 -11.29
N ASN A 157 2.20 -3.80 -10.71
CA ASN A 157 3.66 -3.84 -10.89
C ASN A 157 4.10 -5.28 -11.20
N GLN A 158 5.39 -5.58 -11.06
CA GLN A 158 5.98 -6.90 -11.31
C GLN A 158 6.71 -7.42 -10.06
N LEU A 159 6.23 -7.04 -8.87
CA LEU A 159 6.85 -7.42 -7.61
C LEU A 159 6.70 -8.92 -7.37
N THR A 160 7.82 -9.60 -7.12
CA THR A 160 7.84 -11.02 -6.75
C THR A 160 7.91 -11.24 -5.23
N SER A 161 8.32 -10.20 -4.50
CA SER A 161 8.32 -10.12 -3.04
C SER A 161 8.04 -8.69 -2.60
N LEU A 162 7.43 -8.54 -1.44
CA LEU A 162 7.20 -7.26 -0.78
C LEU A 162 7.41 -7.45 0.73
N ASP A 163 8.36 -6.70 1.29
CA ASP A 163 8.61 -6.68 2.74
C ASP A 163 8.07 -5.37 3.32
N VAL A 164 7.05 -5.49 4.18
CA VAL A 164 6.39 -4.38 4.87
C VAL A 164 6.59 -4.45 6.39
N SER A 165 7.53 -5.27 6.87
CA SER A 165 7.71 -5.57 8.30
C SER A 165 8.11 -4.34 9.13
N ASN A 166 8.83 -3.38 8.52
CA ASN A 166 9.22 -2.13 9.16
C ASN A 166 8.14 -1.04 9.10
N ASN A 167 7.12 -1.21 8.25
CA ASN A 167 6.07 -0.21 8.03
C ASN A 167 4.89 -0.46 8.98
N THR A 168 5.19 -0.48 10.28
CA THR A 168 4.25 -0.86 11.36
C THR A 168 3.04 0.06 11.50
N LYS A 169 3.09 1.25 10.90
CA LYS A 169 1.98 2.22 10.86
C LYS A 169 1.02 2.05 9.69
N LEU A 170 1.29 1.14 8.74
CA LEU A 170 0.42 0.91 7.59
C LEU A 170 -1.00 0.59 8.04
N TYR A 171 -1.94 1.46 7.67
CA TYR A 171 -3.38 1.21 7.80
C TYR A 171 -4.01 0.83 6.45
N HIS A 172 -3.35 1.14 5.33
CA HIS A 172 -3.79 0.80 3.99
C HIS A 172 -2.64 0.18 3.18
N LEU A 173 -2.90 -1.00 2.61
CA LEU A 173 -1.98 -1.69 1.72
C LEU A 173 -2.74 -2.18 0.47
N ASP A 174 -2.35 -1.68 -0.70
CA ASP A 174 -2.72 -2.22 -2.00
C ASP A 174 -1.51 -2.75 -2.75
N CYS A 175 -1.55 -4.04 -3.05
CA CYS A 175 -0.57 -4.74 -3.87
C CYS A 175 -1.23 -5.62 -4.95
N PHE A 176 -2.45 -5.25 -5.38
CA PHE A 176 -3.16 -5.86 -6.50
C PHE A 176 -2.26 -6.04 -7.74
N HIS A 177 -2.43 -7.13 -8.48
CA HIS A 177 -1.78 -7.38 -9.76
C HIS A 177 -0.25 -7.28 -9.67
N ASN A 178 0.32 -8.23 -8.93
CA ASN A 178 1.75 -8.46 -8.82
C ASN A 178 2.03 -9.96 -8.98
N GLN A 179 3.24 -10.41 -8.63
CA GLN A 179 3.66 -11.81 -8.73
C GLN A 179 4.03 -12.38 -7.35
N LEU A 180 3.36 -11.91 -6.30
CA LEU A 180 3.65 -12.31 -4.92
C LEU A 180 3.21 -13.75 -4.68
N THR A 181 4.14 -14.57 -4.19
CA THR A 181 3.87 -15.97 -3.79
C THR A 181 3.67 -16.15 -2.29
N SER A 182 4.17 -15.19 -1.51
CA SER A 182 3.97 -15.04 -0.07
C SER A 182 3.96 -13.57 0.31
N LEU A 183 3.26 -13.22 1.38
CA LEU A 183 3.25 -11.89 1.95
C LEU A 183 3.04 -11.99 3.46
N ASP A 184 3.96 -11.42 4.24
CA ASP A 184 3.87 -11.36 5.70
C ASP A 184 3.42 -9.96 6.12
N VAL A 185 2.24 -9.88 6.74
CA VAL A 185 1.65 -8.64 7.28
C VAL A 185 1.55 -8.66 8.81
N SER A 186 2.29 -9.55 9.47
CA SER A 186 2.19 -9.80 10.92
C SER A 186 2.58 -8.59 11.78
N GLN A 187 3.41 -7.68 11.26
CA GLN A 187 3.83 -6.45 11.94
C GLN A 187 2.88 -5.27 11.66
N ASN A 188 2.03 -5.35 10.63
CA ASN A 188 1.15 -4.27 10.20
C ASN A 188 -0.19 -4.33 10.96
N THR A 189 -0.09 -4.28 12.29
CA THR A 189 -1.24 -4.42 13.22
C THR A 189 -2.25 -3.26 13.13
N ALA A 190 -1.89 -2.17 12.44
CA ALA A 190 -2.75 -1.03 12.16
C ALA A 190 -3.60 -1.18 10.88
N LEU A 191 -3.43 -2.25 10.07
CA LEU A 191 -4.16 -2.44 8.82
C LEU A 191 -5.68 -2.40 9.04
N LEU A 192 -6.33 -1.49 8.33
CA LEU A 192 -7.78 -1.35 8.19
C LEU A 192 -8.24 -1.83 6.81
N TRP A 193 -7.44 -1.56 5.78
CA TRP A 193 -7.70 -1.91 4.40
C TRP A 193 -6.54 -2.67 3.79
N PHE A 194 -6.80 -3.89 3.32
CA PHE A 194 -5.79 -4.73 2.68
C PHE A 194 -6.34 -5.36 1.40
N THR A 195 -5.70 -5.05 0.28
CA THR A 195 -6.02 -5.60 -1.04
C THR A 195 -4.76 -6.22 -1.66
N CYS A 196 -4.84 -7.52 -1.94
CA CYS A 196 -3.81 -8.27 -2.65
C CYS A 196 -4.36 -9.15 -3.80
N PRO A 197 -5.41 -8.76 -4.55
CA PRO A 197 -5.93 -9.60 -5.59
C PRO A 197 -4.95 -9.79 -6.75
N ASP A 198 -5.18 -10.84 -7.54
CA ASP A 198 -4.38 -11.17 -8.73
C ASP A 198 -2.89 -11.30 -8.40
N ASN A 199 -2.62 -12.22 -7.47
CA ASN A 199 -1.29 -12.65 -7.06
C ASN A 199 -1.26 -14.20 -7.05
N GLN A 200 -0.21 -14.79 -6.50
CA GLN A 200 0.02 -16.24 -6.47
C GLN A 200 0.06 -16.77 -5.03
N LEU A 201 -0.65 -16.10 -4.10
CA LEU A 201 -0.66 -16.45 -2.69
C LEU A 201 -1.38 -17.78 -2.46
N THR A 202 -0.74 -18.69 -1.73
CA THR A 202 -1.31 -20.00 -1.37
C THR A 202 -1.79 -20.07 0.08
N SER A 203 -1.29 -19.15 0.92
CA SER A 203 -1.70 -18.97 2.31
C SER A 203 -1.48 -17.51 2.72
N LEU A 204 -2.18 -17.09 3.76
CA LEU A 204 -2.04 -15.77 4.37
C LEU A 204 -2.41 -15.86 5.85
N ASP A 205 -1.57 -15.32 6.72
CA ASP A 205 -1.84 -15.23 8.16
C ASP A 205 -2.28 -13.80 8.49
N LEU A 206 -3.50 -13.64 8.98
CA LEU A 206 -4.11 -12.37 9.36
C LEU A 206 -4.37 -12.26 10.87
N SER A 207 -3.78 -13.17 11.67
CA SER A 207 -4.06 -13.30 13.10
C SER A 207 -3.69 -12.06 13.93
N ASN A 208 -2.74 -11.25 13.45
CA ASN A 208 -2.32 -10.00 14.09
C ASN A 208 -3.06 -8.76 13.55
N ASN A 209 -3.75 -8.86 12.41
CA ASN A 209 -4.42 -7.73 11.75
C ASN A 209 -5.86 -7.55 12.29
N THR A 210 -5.98 -7.47 13.61
CA THR A 210 -7.27 -7.51 14.33
C THR A 210 -8.23 -6.35 14.03
N LYS A 211 -7.71 -5.24 13.48
CA LYS A 211 -8.48 -4.05 13.08
C LYS A 211 -8.93 -4.07 11.61
N LEU A 212 -8.68 -5.16 10.89
CA LEU A 212 -8.98 -5.22 9.47
C LEU A 212 -10.49 -5.11 9.22
N GLN A 213 -10.90 -4.12 8.42
CA GLN A 213 -12.29 -3.81 8.09
C GLN A 213 -12.64 -4.22 6.66
N VAL A 214 -11.70 -4.03 5.72
CA VAL A 214 -11.87 -4.42 4.32
C VAL A 214 -10.71 -5.28 3.88
N PHE A 215 -11.04 -6.46 3.37
CA PHE A 215 -10.06 -7.42 2.89
C PHE A 215 -10.45 -7.99 1.53
N ASP A 216 -9.56 -7.82 0.55
CA ASP A 216 -9.67 -8.43 -0.77
C ASP A 216 -8.43 -9.27 -1.07
N CYS A 217 -8.63 -10.59 -1.19
CA CYS A 217 -7.62 -11.55 -1.62
C CYS A 217 -8.11 -12.37 -2.83
N SER A 218 -9.03 -11.82 -3.60
CA SER A 218 -9.56 -12.50 -4.78
C SER A 218 -8.48 -12.82 -5.81
N TYR A 219 -8.74 -13.76 -6.72
CA TYR A 219 -7.76 -14.17 -7.75
C TYR A 219 -6.40 -14.57 -7.15
N ASN A 220 -6.42 -15.48 -6.18
CA ASN A 220 -5.24 -16.10 -5.59
C ASN A 220 -5.40 -17.63 -5.60
N GLN A 221 -4.54 -18.35 -4.88
CA GLN A 221 -4.53 -19.80 -4.81
C GLN A 221 -4.77 -20.30 -3.37
N LEU A 222 -5.47 -19.51 -2.54
CA LEU A 222 -5.73 -19.83 -1.14
C LEU A 222 -6.60 -21.08 -1.02
N THR A 223 -6.17 -22.03 -0.19
CA THR A 223 -6.92 -23.26 0.10
C THR A 223 -7.70 -23.20 1.42
N SER A 224 -7.28 -22.31 2.31
CA SER A 224 -7.92 -21.99 3.58
C SER A 224 -7.76 -20.51 3.89
N LEU A 225 -8.67 -19.95 4.67
CA LEU A 225 -8.60 -18.59 5.16
C LEU A 225 -9.16 -18.54 6.58
N ASP A 226 -8.32 -18.20 7.56
CA ASP A 226 -8.73 -18.01 8.96
C ASP A 226 -8.91 -16.52 9.24
N LEU A 227 -10.14 -16.13 9.60
CA LEU A 227 -10.52 -14.75 9.92
C LEU A 227 -11.02 -14.62 11.36
N SER A 228 -10.72 -15.62 12.22
CA SER A 228 -11.22 -15.68 13.60
C SER A 228 -10.75 -14.54 14.50
N LYS A 229 -9.72 -13.79 14.06
CA LYS A 229 -9.17 -12.63 14.79
C LYS A 229 -9.62 -11.28 14.23
N ASN A 230 -10.29 -11.25 13.08
CA ASN A 230 -10.63 -10.03 12.36
C ASN A 230 -12.09 -9.65 12.64
N ALA A 231 -12.43 -9.44 13.91
CA ALA A 231 -13.82 -9.23 14.35
C ALA A 231 -14.47 -7.94 13.79
N GLU A 232 -13.64 -6.97 13.41
CA GLU A 232 -14.05 -5.70 12.80
C GLU A 232 -14.26 -5.79 11.28
N LEU A 233 -14.14 -6.97 10.67
CA LEU A 233 -14.25 -7.12 9.21
C LEU A 233 -15.68 -6.86 8.72
N GLU A 234 -15.83 -5.87 7.86
CA GLU A 234 -17.10 -5.41 7.26
C GLU A 234 -17.27 -5.93 5.82
N SER A 235 -16.19 -6.05 5.06
CA SER A 235 -16.22 -6.53 3.68
C SER A 235 -15.11 -7.54 3.39
N LEU A 236 -15.51 -8.71 2.87
CA LEU A 236 -14.60 -9.78 2.48
C LEU A 236 -14.80 -10.18 1.02
N HIS A 237 -13.74 -10.05 0.23
CA HIS A 237 -13.67 -10.56 -1.13
C HIS A 237 -12.59 -11.64 -1.19
N CYS A 238 -13.00 -12.90 -1.38
CA CYS A 238 -12.11 -14.05 -1.45
C CYS A 238 -12.45 -14.96 -2.65
N TYR A 239 -13.15 -14.42 -3.64
CA TYR A 239 -13.57 -15.14 -4.83
C TYR A 239 -12.38 -15.48 -5.76
N HIS A 240 -12.55 -16.45 -6.67
CA HIS A 240 -11.44 -16.99 -7.48
C HIS A 240 -10.25 -17.45 -6.62
N ASN A 241 -10.53 -18.38 -5.71
CA ASN A 241 -9.53 -19.07 -4.88
C ASN A 241 -9.83 -20.58 -4.89
N GLN A 242 -9.23 -21.33 -3.97
CA GLN A 242 -9.42 -22.78 -3.83
C GLN A 242 -10.02 -23.17 -2.47
N LEU A 243 -10.75 -22.26 -1.83
CA LEU A 243 -11.32 -22.46 -0.50
C LEU A 243 -12.35 -23.60 -0.53
N THR A 244 -12.21 -24.56 0.38
CA THR A 244 -13.16 -25.67 0.54
C THR A 244 -14.15 -25.45 1.68
N SER A 245 -13.82 -24.54 2.59
CA SER A 245 -14.64 -24.09 3.71
C SER A 245 -14.30 -22.66 4.05
N LEU A 246 -15.26 -21.93 4.62
CA LEU A 246 -15.05 -20.60 5.15
C LEU A 246 -15.91 -20.44 6.40
N ASP A 247 -15.33 -19.93 7.47
CA ASP A 247 -16.03 -19.62 8.71
C ASP A 247 -15.94 -18.11 8.97
N VAL A 248 -17.10 -17.46 9.03
CA VAL A 248 -17.22 -16.02 9.31
C VAL A 248 -17.94 -15.74 10.63
N SER A 249 -18.01 -16.74 11.52
CA SER A 249 -18.76 -16.66 12.78
C SER A 249 -18.23 -15.61 13.76
N HIS A 250 -16.97 -15.21 13.61
CA HIS A 250 -16.31 -14.19 14.43
C HIS A 250 -16.36 -12.79 13.80
N ASN A 251 -16.76 -12.67 12.53
CA ASN A 251 -16.80 -11.40 11.80
C ASN A 251 -18.21 -10.78 11.92
N THR A 252 -18.59 -10.39 13.13
CA THR A 252 -19.98 -10.00 13.45
C THR A 252 -20.44 -8.72 12.75
N GLU A 253 -19.51 -7.89 12.29
CA GLU A 253 -19.79 -6.68 11.52
C GLU A 253 -19.86 -6.92 10.00
N LEU A 254 -19.64 -8.15 9.51
CA LEU A 254 -19.60 -8.42 8.08
C LEU A 254 -20.93 -8.05 7.39
N GLU A 255 -20.81 -7.25 6.33
CA GLU A 255 -21.92 -6.74 5.52
C GLU A 255 -21.86 -7.24 4.07
N SER A 256 -20.66 -7.52 3.57
CA SER A 256 -20.42 -7.97 2.19
C SER A 256 -19.51 -9.18 2.19
N LEU A 257 -19.94 -10.26 1.54
CA LEU A 257 -19.18 -11.48 1.34
C LEU A 257 -19.25 -11.91 -0.12
N ASN A 258 -18.12 -11.79 -0.82
CA ASN A 258 -17.94 -12.26 -2.18
C ASN A 258 -16.97 -13.45 -2.17
N CYS A 259 -17.50 -14.67 -2.28
CA CYS A 259 -16.72 -15.91 -2.17
C CYS A 259 -16.97 -16.90 -3.32
N TYR A 260 -17.59 -16.46 -4.42
CA TYR A 260 -17.80 -17.25 -5.64
C TYR A 260 -16.47 -17.75 -6.25
N ASP A 261 -16.54 -18.66 -7.21
CA ASP A 261 -15.37 -19.30 -7.84
C ASP A 261 -14.40 -19.88 -6.79
N ASN A 262 -14.95 -20.70 -5.90
CA ASN A 262 -14.23 -21.47 -4.90
C ASN A 262 -14.73 -22.93 -4.94
N LYS A 263 -14.43 -23.74 -3.91
CA LYS A 263 -14.78 -25.17 -3.82
C LYS A 263 -15.66 -25.47 -2.60
N ILE A 264 -16.49 -24.51 -2.16
CA ILE A 264 -17.33 -24.60 -0.96
C ILE A 264 -18.69 -25.23 -1.31
N SER A 265 -18.91 -26.47 -0.91
CA SER A 265 -20.16 -27.20 -1.24
C SER A 265 -20.66 -28.07 -0.07
N GLY A 266 -21.89 -28.60 -0.21
CA GLY A 266 -22.46 -29.61 0.70
C GLY A 266 -22.45 -29.19 2.17
N GLY A 267 -21.80 -29.99 3.02
CA GLY A 267 -21.68 -29.72 4.46
C GLY A 267 -20.93 -28.42 4.77
N ASN A 268 -19.92 -28.08 3.99
CA ASN A 268 -19.12 -26.87 4.20
C ASN A 268 -19.89 -25.61 3.81
N MET A 269 -20.69 -25.65 2.74
CA MET A 269 -21.62 -24.56 2.42
C MET A 269 -22.68 -24.38 3.51
N THR A 270 -23.15 -25.48 4.11
CA THR A 270 -24.06 -25.42 5.27
C THR A 270 -23.39 -24.74 6.46
N ALA A 271 -22.12 -25.05 6.73
CA ALA A 271 -21.34 -24.42 7.80
C ALA A 271 -21.14 -22.92 7.54
N LEU A 272 -20.78 -22.52 6.32
CA LEU A 272 -20.65 -21.11 5.94
C LEU A 272 -21.95 -20.33 6.14
N VAL A 273 -23.08 -20.85 5.64
CA VAL A 273 -24.39 -20.20 5.86
C VAL A 273 -24.76 -20.13 7.35
N ASN A 274 -24.37 -21.14 8.13
CA ASN A 274 -24.58 -21.13 9.58
C ASN A 274 -23.69 -20.10 10.30
N SER A 275 -22.52 -19.79 9.78
CA SER A 275 -21.58 -18.82 10.37
C SER A 275 -21.86 -17.37 9.97
N LEU A 276 -22.63 -17.12 8.88
CA LEU A 276 -23.07 -15.75 8.52
C LEU A 276 -23.65 -15.00 9.73
N PRO A 277 -23.28 -13.73 9.97
CA PRO A 277 -23.89 -12.89 11.00
C PRO A 277 -25.41 -12.76 10.84
N ASP A 278 -26.14 -12.68 11.95
CA ASP A 278 -27.57 -12.28 11.91
C ASP A 278 -27.67 -10.76 11.76
N ARG A 279 -28.18 -10.32 10.61
CA ARG A 279 -28.33 -8.91 10.26
C ARG A 279 -29.77 -8.43 10.39
N THR A 280 -30.63 -9.13 11.14
CA THR A 280 -32.01 -8.70 11.38
C THR A 280 -32.05 -7.31 12.02
N GLY A 281 -32.79 -6.37 11.41
CA GLY A 281 -32.85 -4.97 11.85
C GLY A 281 -31.71 -4.08 11.34
N LYS A 282 -30.71 -4.63 10.64
CA LYS A 282 -29.68 -3.89 9.90
C LYS A 282 -30.02 -3.83 8.39
N LYS A 283 -29.22 -3.10 7.61
CA LYS A 283 -29.24 -3.20 6.13
C LYS A 283 -28.91 -4.63 5.73
N ALA A 284 -29.63 -5.17 4.75
CA ALA A 284 -29.39 -6.50 4.22
C ALA A 284 -27.92 -6.62 3.76
N GLY A 285 -27.27 -7.72 4.14
CA GLY A 285 -25.90 -8.01 3.69
C GLY A 285 -25.89 -8.60 2.28
N ASP A 286 -24.80 -8.43 1.55
CA ASP A 286 -24.61 -9.01 0.22
C ASP A 286 -23.80 -10.30 0.30
N PHE A 287 -24.35 -11.41 -0.20
CA PHE A 287 -23.67 -12.70 -0.25
C PHE A 287 -23.59 -13.21 -1.69
N ARG A 288 -22.48 -12.89 -2.37
CA ARG A 288 -22.17 -13.37 -3.72
C ARG A 288 -21.39 -14.67 -3.62
N VAL A 289 -22.09 -15.78 -3.80
CA VAL A 289 -21.59 -17.13 -3.47
C VAL A 289 -21.38 -18.01 -4.70
N ILE A 290 -21.94 -17.62 -5.84
CA ILE A 290 -21.86 -18.40 -7.08
C ILE A 290 -21.53 -17.52 -8.30
N ALA A 291 -20.74 -18.08 -9.21
CA ALA A 291 -20.45 -17.53 -10.53
C ALA A 291 -21.12 -18.36 -11.63
N VAL A 292 -22.37 -18.03 -11.97
CA VAL A 292 -23.13 -18.76 -12.99
C VAL A 292 -22.45 -18.64 -14.36
N GLY A 293 -22.02 -19.77 -14.90
CA GLY A 293 -21.35 -19.86 -16.21
C GLY A 293 -19.84 -19.76 -16.16
N SER A 294 -19.23 -19.63 -14.98
CA SER A 294 -17.78 -19.82 -14.80
C SER A 294 -17.44 -21.31 -14.87
N GLY A 295 -16.31 -21.64 -15.51
CA GLY A 295 -15.79 -23.01 -15.60
C GLY A 295 -15.07 -23.48 -14.33
N ASP A 296 -14.65 -22.54 -13.48
CA ASP A 296 -13.88 -22.80 -12.26
C ASP A 296 -14.78 -22.91 -11.02
N GLU A 297 -16.05 -22.49 -11.13
CA GLU A 297 -17.00 -22.49 -10.03
C GLU A 297 -17.32 -23.91 -9.56
N GLN A 298 -17.00 -24.17 -8.29
CA GLN A 298 -17.33 -25.42 -7.60
C GLN A 298 -18.06 -25.17 -6.28
N ASN A 299 -18.36 -23.92 -5.95
CA ASN A 299 -19.32 -23.61 -4.91
C ASN A 299 -20.69 -24.14 -5.32
N ALA A 300 -21.38 -24.71 -4.33
CA ALA A 300 -22.74 -25.20 -4.53
C ALA A 300 -23.59 -24.86 -3.32
N ILE A 301 -24.45 -23.86 -3.50
CA ILE A 301 -25.53 -23.53 -2.57
C ILE A 301 -26.84 -24.12 -3.09
N ASN A 302 -27.65 -24.68 -2.18
CA ASN A 302 -28.99 -25.20 -2.49
C ASN A 302 -30.11 -24.32 -1.92
N ALA A 303 -31.36 -24.59 -2.30
CA ALA A 303 -32.53 -23.83 -1.88
C ALA A 303 -32.68 -23.69 -0.35
N THR A 304 -32.41 -24.76 0.41
CA THR A 304 -32.55 -24.75 1.87
C THR A 304 -31.48 -23.86 2.52
N GLN A 305 -30.25 -23.94 2.03
CA GLN A 305 -29.14 -23.08 2.48
C GLN A 305 -29.41 -21.61 2.13
N ALA A 306 -29.86 -21.32 0.91
CA ALA A 306 -30.20 -19.96 0.50
C ALA A 306 -31.34 -19.35 1.35
N VAL A 307 -32.38 -20.13 1.69
CA VAL A 307 -33.45 -19.68 2.60
C VAL A 307 -32.88 -19.34 3.99
N LYS A 308 -31.93 -20.12 4.49
CA LYS A 308 -31.31 -19.85 5.79
C LYS A 308 -30.46 -18.58 5.77
N ALA A 309 -29.66 -18.33 4.73
CA ALA A 309 -28.95 -17.06 4.57
C ALA A 309 -29.92 -15.87 4.53
N LYS A 310 -31.00 -15.98 3.75
CA LYS A 310 -32.06 -14.96 3.68
C LYS A 310 -32.75 -14.70 5.02
N SER A 311 -32.97 -15.73 5.85
CA SER A 311 -33.55 -15.56 7.19
C SER A 311 -32.66 -14.76 8.15
N LYS A 312 -31.36 -14.67 7.87
CA LYS A 312 -30.39 -13.82 8.58
C LYS A 312 -30.23 -12.44 7.95
N ASN A 313 -31.14 -12.06 7.04
CA ASN A 313 -31.12 -10.81 6.29
C ASN A 313 -29.92 -10.66 5.32
N TRP A 314 -29.55 -11.74 4.63
CA TRP A 314 -28.57 -11.73 3.54
C TRP A 314 -29.24 -11.90 2.17
N SER A 315 -28.88 -11.01 1.24
CA SER A 315 -29.17 -11.12 -0.19
C SER A 315 -28.24 -12.17 -0.79
N VAL A 316 -28.79 -13.33 -1.19
CA VAL A 316 -28.03 -14.39 -1.86
C VAL A 316 -28.02 -14.09 -3.36
N LEU A 317 -26.83 -13.82 -3.90
CA LEU A 317 -26.62 -13.28 -5.24
C LEU A 317 -25.62 -14.13 -6.04
N ASP A 318 -25.70 -14.05 -7.37
CA ASP A 318 -24.60 -14.40 -8.27
C ASP A 318 -23.59 -13.24 -8.41
N TYR A 319 -22.50 -13.48 -9.12
CA TYR A 319 -21.46 -12.47 -9.38
C TYR A 319 -21.91 -11.25 -10.22
N LYS A 320 -23.11 -11.29 -10.83
CA LYS A 320 -23.71 -10.19 -11.61
C LYS A 320 -24.85 -9.51 -10.86
N ASP A 321 -24.93 -9.70 -9.55
CA ASP A 321 -25.98 -9.17 -8.68
C ASP A 321 -27.40 -9.71 -8.98
N ASN A 322 -27.52 -10.83 -9.71
CA ASN A 322 -28.83 -11.47 -9.86
C ASN A 322 -29.14 -12.28 -8.61
N PRO A 323 -30.39 -12.23 -8.10
CA PRO A 323 -30.81 -13.10 -7.01
C PRO A 323 -30.66 -14.58 -7.36
N TYR A 324 -30.14 -15.38 -6.42
CA TYR A 324 -30.07 -16.83 -6.61
C TYR A 324 -31.48 -17.44 -6.78
N THR A 325 -31.66 -18.11 -7.91
CA THR A 325 -32.82 -18.96 -8.23
C THR A 325 -32.35 -20.43 -8.27
N PRO A 326 -32.89 -21.32 -7.43
CA PRO A 326 -32.47 -22.73 -7.33
C PRO A 326 -32.60 -23.55 -8.61
#